data_AF-A0A5C7WNV7-F1
#
_entry.id   AF-A0A5C7WNV7-F1
#
_cell.length_a   1.000
_cell.length_b   1.000
_cell.length_c   1.000
_cell.angle_alpha   90.00
_cell.angle_beta   90.00
_cell.angle_gamma   90.00
#
_symmetry.space_group_name_H-M   'P 1'
#
loop_
_entity.id
_entity.type
_entity.pdbx_description
1 polymer ?
#
loop_
_entity_poly.entity_id
_entity_poly.type
_entity_poly.pdbx_seq_one_letter_code
_entity_poly.pdbx_strand_id
1 'polypeptide(L)' 'MPKMKTKSSAKKRFKFLGNGKVKRTHSHLRHI' A
#
# COMPACT_ATOMS: atom_id res chain seq x y z
N MET A 1 13.63 -13.77 -19.34
CA MET A 1 12.43 -12.92 -19.17
C MET A 1 12.50 -12.20 -17.84
N PRO A 2 12.41 -10.86 -17.79
CA PRO A 2 12.46 -10.12 -16.53
C PRO A 2 11.16 -10.31 -15.74
N LYS A 3 11.25 -10.54 -14.43
CA LYS A 3 10.09 -10.57 -13.53
C LYS A 3 9.58 -9.16 -13.28
N MET A 4 8.26 -8.99 -13.25
CA MET A 4 7.65 -7.71 -12.92
C MET A 4 7.98 -7.31 -11.49
N LYS A 5 8.61 -6.13 -11.31
CA LYS A 5 8.93 -5.60 -9.98
C LYS A 5 7.72 -4.86 -9.42
N THR A 6 7.34 -5.21 -8.19
CA THR A 6 6.33 -4.47 -7.44
C THR A 6 6.86 -3.11 -6.99
N LYS A 7 5.99 -2.10 -6.92
CA LYS A 7 6.36 -0.77 -6.43
C LYS A 7 6.51 -0.81 -4.90
N SER A 8 7.73 -0.62 -4.41
CA SER A 8 8.05 -0.66 -2.98
C SER A 8 7.28 0.38 -2.15
N SER A 9 6.99 1.55 -2.71
CA SER A 9 6.18 2.58 -2.06
C SER A 9 4.75 2.12 -1.79
N ALA A 10 4.13 1.44 -2.77
CA ALA A 10 2.78 0.93 -2.65
C ALA A 10 2.69 -0.18 -1.59
N LYS A 11 3.64 -1.14 -1.60
CA LYS A 11 3.72 -2.21 -0.59
C LYS A 11 3.82 -1.67 0.85
N LYS A 12 4.50 -0.54 1.05
CA LYS A 12 4.65 0.11 2.37
C LYS A 12 3.36 0.81 2.84
N ARG A 13 2.48 1.22 1.94
CA ARG A 13 1.32 2.10 2.24
C ARG A 13 -0.04 1.41 2.12
N PHE A 14 -0.14 0.35 1.33
CA PHE A 14 -1.40 -0.31 0.99
C PHE A 14 -1.36 -1.82 1.25
N LYS A 15 -2.45 -2.37 1.79
CA LYS A 15 -2.62 -3.81 2.02
C LYS A 15 -3.95 -4.29 1.48
N PHE A 16 -3.98 -5.44 0.82
CA PHE A 16 -5.22 -6.10 0.40
C PHE A 16 -5.85 -6.86 1.57
N LEU A 17 -7.17 -6.79 1.67
CA LEU A 17 -7.99 -7.60 2.57
C LEU A 17 -8.49 -8.85 1.82
N GLY A 18 -8.92 -9.89 2.55
CA GLY A 18 -9.35 -11.16 1.96
C GLY A 18 -10.57 -11.05 1.01
N ASN A 19 -11.34 -9.96 1.10
CA ASN A 19 -12.46 -9.65 0.21
C ASN A 19 -12.08 -8.74 -0.98
N GLY A 20 -10.78 -8.53 -1.24
CA GLY A 20 -10.29 -7.72 -2.36
C GLY A 20 -10.26 -6.20 -2.12
N LYS A 21 -10.70 -5.71 -0.95
CA LYS A 21 -10.60 -4.29 -0.59
C LYS A 21 -9.16 -3.89 -0.25
N VAL A 22 -8.84 -2.61 -0.43
CA VAL A 22 -7.53 -2.03 -0.08
C VAL A 22 -7.61 -1.24 1.23
N LYS A 23 -6.79 -1.62 2.22
CA LYS A 23 -6.60 -0.89 3.47
C LYS A 23 -5.49 0.16 3.31
N ARG A 24 -5.74 1.38 3.80
CA ARG A 24 -4.81 2.51 3.87
C ARG A 24 -5.01 3.31 5.17
N THR A 25 -4.01 4.10 5.56
CA THR A 25 -4.13 5.05 6.67
C THR A 25 -4.52 6.45 6.17
N HIS A 26 -5.12 7.26 7.04
CA HIS A 26 -5.36 8.68 6.75
C HIS A 26 -4.06 9.48 6.82
N SER A 27 -4.00 10.57 6.05
CA SER A 27 -2.89 11.53 6.07
C SER A 27 -3.05 12.54 7.22
N HIS A 28 -1.97 13.25 7.56
CA HIS A 28 -1.93 14.34 8.55
C HIS A 28 -2.23 13.95 10.01
N LEU A 29 -2.01 12.68 10.38
CA LEU A 29 -2.12 12.22 11.78
C LEU A 29 -0.82 12.29 12.58
N ARG A 30 0.28 12.75 11.96
CA ARG A 30 1.64 12.61 12.52
C ARG A 30 2.23 13.91 12.99
N HIS A 31 1.99 15.01 12.29
CA HIS A 31 2.31 16.35 12.75
C HIS A 31 1.71 17.41 11.82
N ILE A 32 1.48 18.60 12.37
CA ILE A 32 0.42 19.59 12.11
C ILE A 32 -0.91 19.15 12.75
#